data_AF-A0A561B863-F1
#
_entry.id   AF-A0A561B863-F1
#
_cell.length_a   1.000
_cell.length_b   1.000
_cell.length_c   1.000
_cell.angle_alpha   90.00
_cell.angle_beta   90.00
_cell.angle_gamma   90.00
#
_symmetry.space_group_name_H-M   'P 1'
#
loop_
_entity.id
_entity.type
_entity.pdbx_description
1 polymer ?
#
loop_
_entity_poly.entity_id
_entity_poly.type
_entity_poly.pdbx_seq_one_letter_code
_entity_poly.pdbx_strand_id
1 'polypeptide(L)'
;MSRRVSLPGASELFGGTAPKQTRPEKRPESRTTPDRPALADRSGPGRSRTTVVDERKSSGRIRHDTKITVYVTEEELLGLEQTRLALRAEHGLTADRGRIVREAIDVLLADFVDHGPDSVLVQRLRAATE
;
A
#
# COMPACT_ATOMS: atom_id res chain seq x y z
N MET A 1 -22.32 26.55 -33.43
CA MET A 1 -20.87 26.78 -33.63
C MET A 1 -20.20 26.97 -32.27
N SER A 2 -19.75 25.89 -31.64
CA SER A 2 -19.21 25.94 -30.27
C SER A 2 -17.70 26.16 -30.30
N ARG A 3 -17.26 27.36 -29.93
CA ARG A 3 -15.82 27.67 -29.79
C ARG A 3 -15.30 26.96 -28.54
N ARG A 4 -14.33 26.05 -28.71
CA ARG A 4 -13.55 25.51 -27.60
C ARG A 4 -12.59 26.60 -27.13
N VAL A 5 -12.74 27.05 -25.89
CA VAL A 5 -11.77 27.92 -25.25
C VAL A 5 -10.58 27.05 -24.83
N SER A 6 -9.38 27.42 -25.27
CA SER A 6 -8.15 26.74 -24.89
C SER A 6 -7.68 27.30 -23.55
N LEU A 7 -7.46 26.43 -22.57
CA LEU A 7 -6.84 26.81 -21.30
C LEU A 7 -5.32 26.75 -21.42
N PRO A 8 -4.59 27.64 -20.73
CA PRO A 8 -3.13 27.65 -20.73
C PRO A 8 -2.58 26.34 -20.14
N GLY A 9 -1.52 25.82 -20.75
CA GLY A 9 -0.90 24.56 -20.37
C GLY A 9 -0.04 24.70 -19.10
N ALA A 10 0.23 23.60 -18.40
CA ALA A 10 1.06 23.58 -17.20
C ALA A 10 2.47 24.19 -17.40
N SER A 11 3.01 24.08 -18.61
CA SER A 11 4.29 24.67 -19.02
C SER A 11 4.31 26.20 -18.94
N GLU A 12 3.15 26.85 -19.06
CA GLU A 12 2.98 28.30 -18.97
C GLU A 12 2.80 28.76 -17.52
N LEU A 13 2.19 27.92 -16.68
CA LEU A 13 1.94 28.22 -15.27
C LEU A 13 3.21 28.17 -14.41
N PHE A 14 4.18 27.34 -14.79
CA PHE A 14 5.40 27.08 -14.01
C PHE A 14 6.69 27.49 -14.72
N GLY A 15 6.60 28.28 -15.81
CA GLY A 15 7.70 28.63 -16.70
C GLY A 15 8.64 29.72 -16.17
N GLY A 16 9.43 29.41 -15.15
CA GLY A 16 10.67 30.15 -14.84
C GLY A 16 11.65 30.04 -16.02
N THR A 17 12.17 31.19 -16.45
CA THR A 17 13.04 31.39 -17.63
C THR A 17 14.16 30.36 -17.78
N ALA A 18 14.06 29.48 -18.78
CA ALA A 18 15.17 28.70 -19.32
C ALA A 18 15.32 29.01 -20.82
N PRO A 19 16.52 29.37 -21.31
CA PRO A 19 16.69 29.75 -22.71
C PRO A 19 16.61 28.52 -23.63
N LYS A 20 15.97 28.73 -24.79
CA LYS A 20 15.81 27.80 -25.90
C LYS A 20 17.17 27.34 -26.44
N GLN A 21 17.37 26.02 -26.54
CA GLN A 21 18.26 25.44 -27.55
C GLN A 21 17.41 24.69 -28.59
N THR A 22 17.79 24.94 -29.84
CA THR A 22 17.15 24.59 -31.10
C THR A 22 17.28 23.11 -31.47
N ARG A 23 16.20 22.56 -32.05
CA ARG A 23 16.01 21.25 -32.70
C ARG A 23 16.97 21.06 -33.91
N PRO A 24 17.18 19.83 -34.46
CA PRO A 24 16.16 19.21 -35.31
C PRO A 24 16.00 17.67 -35.20
N GLU A 25 14.89 17.22 -35.77
CA GLU A 25 14.38 15.85 -35.91
C GLU A 25 15.30 14.89 -36.66
N LYS A 26 15.20 13.59 -36.32
CA LYS A 26 15.13 12.50 -37.30
C LYS A 26 14.55 11.22 -36.68
N ARG A 27 13.42 10.77 -37.24
CA ARG A 27 12.87 9.40 -37.28
C ARG A 27 12.37 9.26 -38.74
N PRO A 28 12.42 8.11 -39.44
CA PRO A 28 12.20 6.72 -38.97
C PRO A 28 13.31 5.75 -39.47
N GLU A 29 13.43 4.46 -39.15
CA GLU A 29 12.49 3.33 -39.26
C GLU A 29 13.08 2.07 -38.57
N SER A 30 12.21 1.08 -38.33
CA SER A 30 12.45 -0.37 -38.43
C SER A 30 13.19 -1.18 -37.33
N ARG A 31 12.35 -1.96 -36.64
CA ARG A 31 12.42 -3.42 -36.42
C ARG A 31 13.39 -4.03 -35.38
N THR A 32 12.72 -4.59 -34.37
CA THR A 32 12.94 -5.91 -33.72
C THR A 32 14.06 -6.01 -32.66
N THR A 33 13.61 -5.89 -31.41
CA THR A 33 14.10 -6.43 -30.13
C THR A 33 15.49 -7.10 -30.09
N PRO A 34 16.44 -6.54 -29.31
CA PRO A 34 17.35 -7.30 -28.47
C PRO A 34 16.79 -7.32 -27.03
N ASP A 35 16.66 -8.49 -26.43
CA ASP A 35 17.71 -9.11 -25.63
C ASP A 35 17.99 -8.37 -24.31
N ARG A 36 17.99 -9.19 -23.26
CA ARG A 36 18.10 -8.89 -21.84
C ARG A 36 19.41 -8.14 -21.51
N PRO A 37 19.40 -7.13 -20.61
CA PRO A 37 20.59 -6.78 -19.84
C PRO A 37 20.39 -7.27 -18.38
N ALA A 38 21.16 -8.22 -17.86
CA ALA A 38 22.59 -8.16 -17.56
C ALA A 38 22.92 -7.04 -16.55
N LEU A 39 23.44 -7.49 -15.40
CA LEU A 39 23.96 -6.69 -14.29
C LEU A 39 24.86 -5.54 -14.80
N ALA A 40 24.66 -4.35 -14.26
CA ALA A 40 25.66 -3.30 -14.26
C ALA A 40 25.83 -2.79 -12.81
N ASP A 41 26.84 -3.35 -12.17
CA ASP A 41 27.57 -2.74 -11.06
C ASP A 41 27.99 -1.32 -11.48
N ARG A 42 27.53 -0.33 -10.72
CA ARG A 42 28.06 1.04 -10.75
C ARG A 42 28.33 1.48 -9.32
N SER A 43 29.40 0.93 -8.78
CA SER A 43 30.15 1.53 -7.68
C SER A 43 30.62 2.94 -8.08
N GLY A 44 30.15 3.96 -7.37
CA GLY A 44 30.66 5.33 -7.41
C GLY A 44 30.93 5.81 -5.97
N PRO A 45 32.09 6.40 -5.66
CA PRO A 45 32.44 6.77 -4.29
C PRO A 45 31.86 8.14 -3.96
N GLY A 46 30.92 8.18 -3.01
CA GLY A 46 30.21 9.40 -2.62
C GLY A 46 29.84 9.40 -1.14
N ARG A 47 30.75 9.92 -0.33
CA ARG A 47 30.67 10.17 1.12
C ARG A 47 29.35 10.86 1.55
N SER A 48 28.83 10.47 2.71
CA SER A 48 28.11 11.30 3.71
C SER A 48 26.63 10.95 4.02
N ARG A 49 26.42 10.00 4.93
CA ARG A 49 25.94 10.23 6.30
C ARG A 49 25.63 8.89 6.97
N THR A 50 26.15 8.72 8.17
CA THR A 50 25.70 7.76 9.18
C THR A 50 24.21 7.97 9.44
N THR A 51 23.35 7.30 8.66
CA THR A 51 22.00 6.99 9.10
C THR A 51 22.11 5.71 9.90
N VAL A 52 22.02 5.85 11.22
CA VAL A 52 21.61 4.75 12.09
C VAL A 52 20.19 4.41 11.66
N VAL A 53 20.09 3.57 10.62
CA VAL A 53 18.87 2.85 10.30
C VAL A 53 18.72 1.86 11.43
N ASP A 54 18.04 2.31 12.48
CA ASP A 54 17.38 1.50 13.46
C ASP A 54 16.70 0.35 12.70
N GLU A 55 17.33 -0.82 12.74
CA GLU A 55 16.88 -2.09 12.19
C GLU A 55 15.65 -2.55 12.99
N ARG A 56 14.62 -1.71 13.04
CA ARG A 56 13.28 -2.12 13.42
C ARG A 56 12.87 -3.10 12.35
N LYS A 57 13.19 -4.37 12.60
CA LYS A 57 12.76 -5.55 11.86
C LYS A 57 11.29 -5.33 11.56
N SER A 58 10.98 -4.86 10.36
CA SER A 58 9.61 -4.79 9.89
C SER A 58 9.19 -6.25 9.81
N SER A 59 8.50 -6.73 10.84
CA SER A 59 7.87 -8.04 10.88
C SER A 59 7.21 -8.24 9.52
N GLY A 60 7.70 -9.25 8.80
CA GLY A 60 7.57 -9.35 7.34
C GLY A 60 6.14 -9.14 6.85
N ARG A 61 6.01 -8.46 5.72
CA ARG A 61 4.76 -8.40 4.97
C ARG A 61 4.49 -9.78 4.37
N ILE A 62 3.62 -10.55 5.03
CA ILE A 62 3.13 -11.82 4.50
C ILE A 62 2.29 -11.51 3.25
N ARG A 63 2.60 -12.21 2.14
CA ARG A 63 1.79 -12.12 0.92
C ARG A 63 0.57 -13.01 1.07
N HIS A 64 -0.61 -12.41 0.96
CA HIS A 64 -1.87 -13.13 0.80
C HIS A 64 -2.24 -13.09 -0.69
N ASP A 65 -2.61 -14.25 -1.24
CA ASP A 65 -2.97 -14.43 -2.65
C ASP A 65 -4.43 -14.02 -2.93
N THR A 66 -5.29 -14.17 -1.91
CA THR A 66 -6.72 -13.93 -1.98
C THR A 66 -7.10 -12.67 -1.21
N LYS A 67 -8.05 -11.91 -1.75
CA LYS A 67 -8.57 -10.68 -1.14
C LYS A 67 -10.08 -10.75 -0.97
N ILE A 68 -10.55 -10.35 0.21
CA ILE A 68 -11.94 -10.01 0.48
C ILE A 68 -12.05 -8.49 0.71
N THR A 69 -13.20 -7.90 0.41
CA THR A 69 -13.49 -6.49 0.70
C THR A 69 -14.66 -6.44 1.67
N VAL A 70 -14.50 -5.71 2.77
CA VAL A 70 -15.52 -5.59 3.81
C VAL A 70 -15.85 -4.11 4.00
N TYR A 71 -17.14 -3.79 4.06
CA TYR A 71 -17.61 -2.48 4.48
C TYR A 71 -17.76 -2.47 5.99
N VAL A 72 -17.26 -1.42 6.63
CA VAL A 72 -17.30 -1.23 8.08
C VAL A 72 -17.93 0.13 8.38
N THR A 73 -18.53 0.25 9.55
CA THR A 73 -19.03 1.53 10.04
C THR A 73 -17.87 2.45 10.43
N GLU A 74 -18.17 3.74 10.64
CA GLU A 74 -17.18 4.70 11.15
C GLU A 74 -16.67 4.31 12.54
N GLU A 75 -17.57 3.85 13.42
CA GLU A 75 -17.24 3.42 14.77
C GLU A 75 -16.29 2.21 14.77
N GLU A 76 -16.54 1.23 13.89
CA GLU A 76 -15.67 0.06 13.74
C GLU A 76 -14.28 0.44 13.21
N LEU A 77 -14.22 1.36 12.24
CA LEU A 77 -12.96 1.85 11.71
C LEU A 77 -12.15 2.60 12.78
N LEU A 78 -12.81 3.45 13.57
CA LEU A 78 -12.19 4.16 14.69
C LEU A 78 -11.68 3.17 15.75
N GLY A 79 -12.48 2.15 16.10
CA GLY A 79 -12.08 1.10 17.03
C GLY A 79 -10.83 0.33 16.56
N LEU A 80 -10.72 0.02 15.27
CA LEU A 80 -9.52 -0.60 14.69
C LEU A 80 -8.28 0.30 14.79
N GLU A 81 -8.40 1.61 14.53
CA GLU A 81 -7.27 2.54 14.63
C GLU A 81 -6.83 2.77 16.08
N GLN A 82 -7.77 2.87 17.01
CA GLN A 82 -7.48 2.95 18.45
C GLN A 82 -6.73 1.70 18.91
N THR A 83 -7.22 0.51 18.54
CA THR A 83 -6.55 -0.77 18.85
C THR A 83 -5.13 -0.81 18.29
N ARG A 84 -4.93 -0.35 17.06
CA ARG A 84 -3.60 -0.29 16.44
C ARG A 84 -2.64 0.60 17.21
N LEU A 85 -3.10 1.74 17.72
CA LEU A 85 -2.29 2.64 18.56
C LEU A 85 -2.00 2.01 19.93
N ALA A 86 -2.99 1.39 20.57
CA ALA A 86 -2.84 0.70 21.85
C ALA A 86 -1.82 -0.45 21.77
N LEU A 87 -1.91 -1.31 20.75
CA LEU A 87 -0.94 -2.40 20.51
C LEU A 87 0.50 -1.88 20.42
N ARG A 88 0.70 -0.72 19.80
CA ARG A 88 2.03 -0.11 19.69
C ARG A 88 2.49 0.51 21.02
N ALA A 89 1.60 1.21 21.71
CA ALA A 89 1.94 1.91 22.95
C ALA A 89 2.20 0.95 24.12
N GLU A 90 1.36 -0.07 24.26
CA GLU A 90 1.33 -0.96 25.42
C GLU A 90 2.18 -2.22 25.21
N HIS A 91 2.22 -2.74 23.98
CA HIS A 91 2.89 -4.00 23.67
C HIS A 91 4.06 -3.87 22.70
N GLY A 92 4.34 -2.65 22.20
CA GLY A 92 5.39 -2.44 21.19
C GLY A 92 5.10 -3.11 19.84
N LEU A 93 3.88 -3.60 19.61
CA LEU A 93 3.51 -4.35 18.43
C LEU A 93 3.06 -3.41 17.31
N THR A 94 3.70 -3.54 16.15
CA THR A 94 3.28 -2.85 14.93
C THR A 94 2.43 -3.77 14.07
N ALA A 95 1.15 -3.46 13.95
CA ALA A 95 0.21 -4.13 13.05
C ALA A 95 -0.46 -3.11 12.13
N ASP A 96 -0.78 -3.51 10.90
CA ASP A 96 -1.72 -2.78 10.06
C ASP A 96 -3.15 -3.31 10.26
N ARG A 97 -4.14 -2.62 9.69
CA ARG A 97 -5.56 -3.01 9.79
C ARG A 97 -5.79 -4.44 9.28
N GLY A 98 -5.16 -4.79 8.17
CA GLY A 98 -5.32 -6.10 7.55
C GLY A 98 -4.76 -7.21 8.43
N ARG A 99 -3.63 -6.97 9.12
CA ARG A 99 -3.08 -7.90 10.10
C ARG A 99 -4.04 -8.10 11.27
N ILE A 100 -4.56 -7.02 11.86
CA ILE A 100 -5.52 -7.11 12.98
C ILE A 100 -6.76 -7.92 12.57
N VAL A 101 -7.33 -7.62 11.39
CA VAL A 101 -8.51 -8.33 10.88
C VAL A 101 -8.22 -9.82 10.63
N ARG A 102 -7.04 -10.17 10.11
CA ARG A 102 -6.65 -11.57 9.90
C ARG A 102 -6.50 -12.34 11.22
N GLU A 103 -5.83 -11.76 12.22
CA GLU A 103 -5.72 -12.39 13.55
C GLU A 103 -7.10 -12.59 14.18
N ALA A 104 -8.02 -11.62 14.03
CA ALA A 104 -9.38 -11.75 14.51
C ALA A 104 -10.15 -12.89 13.80
N ILE A 105 -9.96 -13.05 12.49
CA ILE A 105 -10.52 -14.17 11.73
C ILE A 105 -9.95 -15.50 12.24
N ASP A 106 -8.64 -15.60 12.42
CA ASP A 106 -7.98 -16.83 12.87
C ASP A 106 -8.47 -17.26 14.27
N VAL A 107 -8.58 -16.31 15.21
CA VAL A 107 -9.15 -16.56 16.55
C VAL A 107 -10.59 -17.04 16.47
N LEU A 108 -11.41 -16.41 15.62
CA LEU A 108 -12.82 -16.77 15.45
C LEU A 108 -13.02 -18.15 14.81
N LEU A 109 -12.16 -18.50 13.85
CA LEU A 109 -12.16 -19.81 13.21
C LEU A 109 -11.67 -20.91 14.15
N ALA A 110 -10.65 -20.63 14.96
CA ALA A 110 -10.18 -21.57 15.99
C ALA A 110 -11.30 -21.87 17.00
N ASP A 111 -11.98 -20.84 17.50
CA ASP A 111 -13.13 -21.00 18.40
C ASP A 111 -14.24 -21.87 17.79
N PHE A 112 -14.53 -21.67 16.49
CA PHE A 112 -15.50 -22.49 15.78
C PHE A 112 -15.05 -23.95 15.64
N VAL A 113 -13.77 -24.21 15.38
CA VAL A 113 -13.23 -25.58 15.30
C VAL A 113 -13.33 -26.30 16.64
N ASP A 114 -13.04 -25.59 17.74
CA ASP A 114 -13.00 -26.18 19.09
C ASP A 114 -14.40 -26.40 19.68
N HIS A 115 -15.34 -25.48 19.44
CA HIS A 115 -16.65 -25.47 20.09
C HIS A 115 -17.83 -25.75 19.14
N GLY A 116 -17.63 -25.69 17.82
CA GLY A 116 -18.65 -25.98 16.82
C GLY A 116 -19.95 -25.17 17.02
N PRO A 117 -21.11 -25.81 17.25
CA PRO A 117 -22.40 -25.14 17.44
C PRO A 117 -22.44 -24.14 18.61
N ASP A 118 -21.59 -24.34 19.60
CA ASP A 118 -21.56 -23.52 20.82
C ASP A 118 -20.57 -22.34 20.71
N SER A 119 -19.87 -22.20 19.57
CA SER A 119 -18.92 -21.12 19.32
C SER A 119 -19.54 -19.72 19.33
N VAL A 120 -18.71 -18.72 19.62
CA VAL A 120 -19.10 -17.30 19.62
C VAL A 120 -19.62 -16.87 18.26
N LEU A 121 -19.06 -17.41 17.18
CA LEU A 121 -19.51 -17.13 15.82
C LEU A 121 -20.98 -17.53 15.61
N VAL A 122 -21.33 -18.77 15.97
CA VAL A 122 -22.71 -19.28 15.78
C VAL A 122 -23.69 -18.50 16.63
N GLN A 123 -23.34 -18.22 17.90
CA GLN A 123 -24.19 -17.44 18.80
C GLN A 123 -24.49 -16.05 18.26
N ARG A 124 -23.46 -15.32 17.78
CA ARG A 124 -23.62 -13.96 17.23
C ARG A 124 -24.47 -13.93 15.96
N LEU A 125 -24.27 -14.90 15.05
CA LEU A 125 -25.05 -14.95 13.80
C LEU A 125 -26.53 -15.28 14.05
N ARG A 126 -26.84 -16.10 15.05
CA ARG A 126 -28.23 -16.35 15.47
C ARG A 126 -28.89 -15.10 16.04
N ALA A 127 -28.22 -14.43 16.98
CA ALA A 127 -28.73 -13.20 17.60
C ALA A 127 -28.93 -12.04 16.61
N ALA A 128 -28.19 -12.01 15.50
CA ALA A 128 -28.37 -10.99 14.45
C ALA A 128 -29.54 -11.27 13.50
N THR A 129 -30.09 -12.49 13.53
CA THR A 129 -31.20 -12.92 12.65
C THR A 129 -32.55 -12.79 13.35
N GLU A 130 -32.56 -12.66 14.69
CA GLU A 130 -33.75 -12.42 15.53
C GLU A 130 -33.97 -10.92 15.76
#